data_AF-A0A9P8I2L4-F1
#
_entry.id   AF-A0A9P8I2L4-F1
#
_cell.length_a   1.000
_cell.length_b   1.000
_cell.length_c   1.000
_cell.angle_alpha   90.00
_cell.angle_beta   90.00
_cell.angle_gamma   90.00
#
_symmetry.space_group_name_H-M   'P 1'
#
loop_
_entity.id
_entity.type
_entity.pdbx_description
1 polymer ?
#
loop_
_entity_poly.entity_id
_entity_poly.type
_entity_poly.pdbx_seq_one_letter_code
_entity_poly.pdbx_strand_id
1 'polypeptide(L)'
;MADVDNARYEQESLSEDNLSILWQENLNRLSMGPPEYPLLGESLLATTGDLQMNRSSLSRPPPWRMNEHATYKDNDPLPFNSVKLLAKGSVGVVDAIDYCDSYGPRRSCARKVVMLGFDGYPFLSQIRNEVDVTKRARHVHVVSILATYEQLSASGRVRSFGIIMDPVADGDLEGFLVENPVLTDILQRDLKRWCVCLINTLDHIHEQRVRHGDIKPRNILVLRGQIYFTDFGIARDFSGRDTTETQTPRQKTKVLTL
;
A
#
# COMPACT_ATOMS: atom_id res chain seq x y z
N MET A 1 -62.00 -9.98 -9.03
CA MET A 1 -61.60 -9.26 -10.26
C MET A 1 -60.81 -8.05 -9.81
N ALA A 2 -59.48 -7.96 -9.88
CA ALA A 2 -58.37 -8.77 -10.41
C ALA A 2 -57.19 -8.57 -9.43
N ASP A 3 -56.35 -9.54 -9.04
CA ASP A 3 -55.34 -10.32 -9.77
C ASP A 3 -54.24 -9.52 -10.49
N VAL A 4 -52.98 -9.95 -10.27
CA VAL A 4 -51.73 -9.70 -11.05
C VAL A 4 -50.98 -8.40 -10.67
N ASP A 5 -49.71 -8.30 -10.23
CA ASP A 5 -48.50 -9.10 -10.39
C ASP A 5 -47.53 -8.89 -9.19
N ASN A 6 -47.11 -10.00 -8.56
CA ASN A 6 -46.00 -10.06 -7.62
C ASN A 6 -44.78 -10.57 -8.40
N ALA A 7 -44.04 -9.65 -9.04
CA ALA A 7 -42.85 -10.00 -9.82
C ALA A 7 -41.71 -10.42 -8.89
N ARG A 8 -41.36 -11.70 -9.01
CA ARG A 8 -40.27 -12.40 -8.34
C ARG A 8 -38.94 -11.65 -8.48
N TYR A 9 -38.36 -11.26 -7.35
CA TYR A 9 -36.92 -11.09 -7.22
C TYR A 9 -36.29 -12.50 -7.18
N GLU A 10 -35.77 -12.96 -8.32
CA GLU A 10 -34.90 -14.13 -8.35
C GLU A 10 -33.54 -13.71 -7.77
N GLN A 11 -33.24 -14.20 -6.56
CA GLN A 11 -31.87 -14.26 -6.06
C GLN A 11 -31.13 -15.31 -6.87
N GLU A 12 -30.29 -14.89 -7.82
CA GLU A 12 -29.25 -15.75 -8.37
C GLU A 12 -28.23 -16.05 -7.26
N SER A 13 -28.48 -17.11 -6.49
CA SER A 13 -27.46 -17.75 -5.68
C SER A 13 -26.42 -18.35 -6.64
N LEU A 14 -25.24 -17.72 -6.74
CA LEU A 14 -24.10 -18.31 -7.43
C LEU A 14 -23.76 -19.63 -6.73
N SER A 15 -23.99 -20.75 -7.42
CA SER A 15 -23.58 -22.07 -6.95
C SER A 15 -22.05 -22.15 -6.86
N GLU A 16 -21.53 -23.05 -6.02
CA GLU A 16 -20.09 -23.30 -5.88
C GLU A 16 -19.42 -23.62 -7.22
N ASP A 17 -20.17 -24.23 -8.16
CA ASP A 17 -19.71 -24.52 -9.52
C ASP A 17 -19.41 -23.26 -10.34
N ASN A 18 -20.19 -22.17 -10.18
CA ASN A 18 -19.94 -20.91 -10.87
C ASN A 18 -18.70 -20.20 -10.35
N LEU A 19 -18.39 -20.35 -9.06
CA LEU A 19 -17.16 -19.83 -8.48
C LEU A 19 -15.95 -20.59 -9.01
N SER A 20 -16.03 -21.93 -9.10
CA SER A 20 -14.97 -22.77 -9.66
C SER A 20 -14.65 -22.45 -11.12
N ILE A 21 -15.67 -22.21 -11.95
CA ILE A 21 -15.50 -21.81 -13.36
C ILE A 21 -14.82 -20.42 -13.47
N LEU A 22 -15.28 -19.45 -12.68
CA LEU A 22 -14.67 -18.12 -12.63
C LEU A 22 -13.21 -18.18 -12.12
N TRP A 23 -12.91 -19.08 -11.19
CA TRP A 23 -11.55 -19.36 -10.73
C TRP A 23 -10.65 -19.89 -11.86
N GLN A 24 -11.10 -20.91 -12.58
CA GLN A 24 -10.33 -21.51 -13.69
C GLN A 24 -10.11 -20.52 -14.84
N GLU A 25 -11.12 -19.72 -15.19
CA GLU A 25 -11.01 -18.70 -16.23
C GLU A 25 -10.05 -17.57 -15.85
N ASN A 26 -10.01 -17.18 -14.58
CA ASN A 26 -9.12 -16.13 -14.11
C ASN A 26 -7.66 -16.60 -14.00
N LEU A 27 -7.43 -17.87 -13.62
CA LEU A 27 -6.11 -18.53 -13.67
C LEU A 27 -5.54 -18.55 -15.10
N ASN A 28 -6.39 -18.86 -16.09
CA ASN A 28 -5.98 -18.87 -17.50
C ASN A 28 -5.64 -17.46 -18.03
N ARG A 29 -6.25 -16.41 -17.47
CA ARG A 29 -5.93 -15.01 -17.82
C ARG A 29 -4.64 -14.50 -17.19
N LEU A 30 -4.22 -15.05 -16.05
CA LEU A 30 -2.95 -14.71 -15.37
C LEU A 30 -1.71 -15.36 -16.01
N SER A 31 -1.89 -16.38 -16.87
CA SER A 31 -0.81 -16.99 -17.66
C SER A 31 -0.43 -16.19 -18.91
N MET A 32 -1.23 -15.18 -19.28
CA MET A 32 -0.93 -14.29 -20.39
C MET A 32 -0.22 -13.06 -19.82
N GLY A 33 1.04 -12.87 -20.19
CA GLY A 33 1.81 -11.68 -19.80
C GLY A 33 1.09 -10.37 -20.18
N PRO A 34 1.52 -9.23 -19.62
CA PRO A 34 0.85 -7.96 -19.85
C PRO A 34 0.77 -7.64 -21.36
N PRO A 35 -0.35 -7.08 -21.86
CA PRO A 35 -0.43 -6.65 -23.24
C PRO A 35 0.62 -5.55 -23.51
N GLU A 36 1.38 -5.71 -24.59
CA GLU A 36 2.31 -4.68 -25.08
C GLU A 36 1.52 -3.46 -25.55
N TYR A 37 1.76 -2.32 -24.92
CA TYR A 37 1.24 -1.02 -25.37
C TYR A 37 2.35 -0.26 -26.11
N PRO A 38 2.05 0.34 -27.28
CA PRO A 38 3.06 1.03 -28.08
C PRO A 38 3.51 2.33 -27.38
N LEU A 39 4.83 2.52 -27.31
CA LEU A 39 5.50 3.73 -26.82
C LEU A 39 5.17 4.90 -27.74
N LEU A 40 4.37 5.86 -27.25
CA LEU A 40 4.20 7.16 -27.90
C LEU A 40 5.41 8.05 -27.59
N GLY A 41 5.99 8.59 -28.66
CA GLY A 41 7.32 9.17 -28.75
C GLY A 41 7.56 10.49 -28.03
N GLU A 42 8.85 10.81 -28.03
CA GLU A 42 9.52 11.99 -27.51
C GLU A 42 9.00 13.32 -28.09
N SER A 43 9.00 14.35 -27.25
CA SER A 43 9.66 15.66 -27.46
C SER A 43 8.92 16.76 -26.71
N LEU A 44 9.56 17.35 -25.69
CA LEU A 44 9.73 18.80 -25.63
C LEU A 44 10.80 19.15 -24.59
N LEU A 45 11.91 19.69 -25.07
CA LEU A 45 12.90 20.42 -24.30
C LEU A 45 12.26 21.67 -23.69
N ALA A 46 12.41 21.86 -22.39
CA ALA A 46 12.30 23.17 -21.76
C ALA A 46 13.33 23.28 -20.63
N THR A 47 14.37 24.04 -20.94
CA THR A 47 15.42 24.58 -20.09
C THR A 47 14.87 25.32 -18.87
N THR A 48 15.29 24.92 -17.66
CA THR A 48 15.28 25.80 -16.48
C THR A 48 16.43 25.48 -15.52
N GLY A 49 17.44 26.36 -15.57
CA GLY A 49 18.19 26.86 -14.40
C GLY A 49 18.88 25.85 -13.49
N ASP A 50 20.12 25.51 -13.82
CA ASP A 50 21.09 24.92 -12.89
C ASP A 50 21.33 25.86 -11.68
N LEU A 51 20.72 25.53 -10.54
CA LEU A 51 21.25 25.92 -9.24
C LEU A 51 22.34 24.92 -8.87
N GLN A 52 23.59 25.23 -9.26
CA GLN A 52 24.78 24.59 -8.72
C GLN A 52 24.86 24.85 -7.20
N MET A 53 24.26 23.96 -6.41
CA MET A 53 24.56 23.88 -4.99
C MET A 53 25.87 23.10 -4.79
N ASN A 54 26.82 23.82 -4.21
CA ASN A 54 28.16 23.41 -3.80
C ASN A 54 28.13 22.10 -2.99
N ARG A 55 28.47 20.96 -3.62
CA ARG A 55 28.40 19.59 -3.04
C ARG A 55 29.70 19.12 -2.35
N SER A 56 30.68 19.99 -2.14
CA SER A 56 31.98 19.60 -1.58
C SER A 56 32.03 19.80 -0.07
N SER A 57 31.41 18.91 0.71
CA SER A 57 31.79 18.59 2.11
C SER A 57 30.83 17.66 2.85
N LEU A 58 29.66 17.32 2.31
CA LEU A 58 28.78 16.32 2.93
C LEU A 58 29.29 14.91 2.57
N SER A 59 29.73 14.15 3.58
CA SER A 59 30.01 12.72 3.43
C SER A 59 28.79 12.06 2.77
N ARG A 60 29.01 11.34 1.66
CA ARG A 60 27.92 10.60 1.00
C ARG A 60 27.23 9.71 2.04
N PRO A 61 25.89 9.62 2.03
CA PRO A 61 25.17 8.66 2.87
C PRO A 61 25.76 7.26 2.69
N PRO A 62 25.79 6.42 3.73
CA PRO A 62 25.97 4.99 3.52
C PRO A 62 24.98 4.49 2.45
N PRO A 63 25.41 3.62 1.53
CA PRO A 63 24.52 3.09 0.51
C PRO A 63 23.41 2.26 1.17
N TRP A 64 22.18 2.40 0.68
CA TRP A 64 21.09 1.48 1.01
C TRP A 64 21.04 0.35 -0.01
N ARG A 65 20.43 -0.77 0.36
CA ARG A 65 20.27 -1.94 -0.51
C ARG A 65 18.86 -2.50 -0.39
N MET A 66 18.35 -3.05 -1.48
CA MET A 66 17.06 -3.75 -1.47
C MET A 66 17.13 -4.96 -0.52
N ASN A 67 16.02 -5.19 0.17
CA ASN A 67 15.79 -6.18 1.20
C ASN A 67 16.66 -6.05 2.46
N GLU A 68 17.39 -4.94 2.63
CA GLU A 68 18.23 -4.69 3.80
C GLU A 68 17.64 -3.64 4.75
N HIS A 69 18.16 -3.64 5.98
CA HIS A 69 17.93 -2.60 6.97
C HIS A 69 19.18 -1.74 7.09
N ALA A 70 19.04 -0.41 6.99
CA ALA A 70 20.13 0.53 7.14
C ALA A 70 20.01 1.38 8.40
N THR A 71 21.15 1.87 8.89
CA THR A 71 21.20 2.78 10.04
C THR A 71 21.97 4.04 9.68
N TYR A 72 21.39 5.19 9.96
CA TYR A 72 21.95 6.51 9.69
C TYR A 72 22.01 7.32 10.97
N LYS A 73 22.89 8.30 11.06
CA LYS A 73 22.80 9.33 12.11
C LYS A 73 21.72 10.35 11.73
N ASP A 74 21.18 11.04 12.72
CA ASP A 74 20.09 12.01 12.54
C ASP A 74 20.40 13.08 11.48
N ASN A 75 21.64 13.56 11.46
CA ASN A 75 22.11 14.59 10.54
C ASN A 75 22.77 14.03 9.27
N ASP A 76 22.86 12.70 9.12
CA ASP A 76 23.41 12.13 7.89
C ASP A 76 22.43 12.42 6.74
N PRO A 77 22.91 12.90 5.58
CA PRO A 77 22.06 12.94 4.41
C PRO A 77 21.56 11.51 4.13
N LEU A 78 20.30 11.39 3.71
CA LEU A 78 19.76 10.11 3.27
C LEU A 78 20.00 9.91 1.77
N PRO A 79 20.14 8.67 1.28
CA PRO A 79 20.36 8.39 -0.15
C PRO A 79 19.08 8.50 -0.99
N PHE A 80 18.08 9.25 -0.51
CA PHE A 80 16.76 9.38 -1.11
C PHE A 80 16.46 10.86 -1.36
N ASN A 81 16.01 11.18 -2.58
CA ASN A 81 15.54 12.53 -2.88
C ASN A 81 14.01 12.54 -2.83
N SER A 82 13.43 13.28 -1.87
CA SER A 82 11.99 13.51 -1.80
C SER A 82 11.50 14.30 -2.99
N VAL A 83 10.50 13.77 -3.68
CA VAL A 83 9.92 14.35 -4.91
C VAL A 83 8.56 14.97 -4.63
N LYS A 84 7.69 14.25 -3.91
CA LYS A 84 6.29 14.65 -3.68
C LYS A 84 5.80 14.13 -2.33
N LEU A 85 5.16 14.98 -1.54
CA LEU A 85 4.40 14.53 -0.36
C LEU A 85 3.13 13.80 -0.84
N LEU A 86 2.95 12.54 -0.42
CA LEU A 86 1.80 11.72 -0.77
C LEU A 86 0.73 11.77 0.32
N ALA A 87 1.14 11.68 1.58
CA ALA A 87 0.22 11.74 2.71
C ALA A 87 0.90 12.24 3.99
N LYS A 88 0.09 12.77 4.91
CA LYS A 88 0.51 13.11 6.27
C LYS A 88 -0.47 12.45 7.25
N GLY A 89 0.01 11.47 7.99
CA GLY A 89 -0.76 10.74 9.00
C GLY A 89 -0.46 11.20 10.42
N SER A 90 -1.15 10.61 11.39
CA SER A 90 -0.90 10.83 12.82
C SER A 90 0.46 10.31 13.27
N VAL A 91 0.95 9.24 12.63
CA VAL A 91 2.19 8.53 12.99
C VAL A 91 3.41 9.00 12.17
N GLY A 92 3.21 9.76 11.10
CA GLY A 92 4.30 10.09 10.19
C GLY A 92 3.88 10.70 8.87
N VAL A 93 4.86 10.78 7.96
CA VAL A 93 4.67 11.31 6.60
C VAL A 93 4.98 10.22 5.58
N VAL A 94 4.29 10.28 4.44
CA VAL A 94 4.56 9.43 3.29
C VAL A 94 4.91 10.31 2.11
N ASP A 95 6.08 10.10 1.50
CA ASP A 95 6.52 10.83 0.32
C ASP A 95 6.97 9.89 -0.81
N ALA A 96 6.80 10.32 -2.06
CA ALA A 96 7.46 9.72 -3.19
C ALA A 96 8.92 10.17 -3.18
N ILE A 97 9.81 9.20 -3.29
CA ILE A 97 11.25 9.40 -3.34
C ILE A 97 11.81 8.79 -4.62
N ASP A 98 12.88 9.40 -5.12
CA ASP A 98 13.64 8.78 -6.20
C ASP A 98 14.98 8.25 -5.69
N TYR A 99 15.41 7.16 -6.33
CA TYR A 99 16.74 6.60 -6.17
C TYR A 99 17.31 6.20 -7.53
N CYS A 100 18.65 6.17 -7.59
CA CYS A 100 19.38 5.57 -8.69
C CYS A 100 20.14 4.38 -8.12
N ASP A 101 19.96 3.20 -8.72
CA ASP A 101 21.01 2.20 -8.62
C ASP A 101 22.21 2.70 -9.44
N SER A 102 23.42 2.32 -9.04
CA SER A 102 24.72 2.91 -9.40
C SER A 102 24.90 3.33 -10.88
N TYR A 103 24.21 2.68 -11.81
CA TYR A 103 24.17 3.00 -13.25
C TYR A 103 22.78 2.79 -13.92
N GLY A 104 21.71 2.66 -13.13
CA GLY A 104 20.36 2.34 -13.61
C GLY A 104 19.46 3.55 -13.87
N PRO A 105 18.30 3.35 -14.54
CA PRO A 105 17.28 4.39 -14.66
C PRO A 105 16.80 4.81 -13.27
N ARG A 106 16.45 6.08 -13.15
CA ARG A 106 15.87 6.63 -11.92
C ARG A 106 14.55 5.92 -11.63
N ARG A 107 14.46 5.30 -10.45
CA ARG A 107 13.26 4.60 -9.99
C ARG A 107 12.60 5.41 -8.87
N SER A 108 11.29 5.32 -8.79
CA SER A 108 10.49 6.00 -7.77
C SER A 108 9.87 4.99 -6.81
N CYS A 109 9.87 5.31 -5.52
CA CYS A 109 9.26 4.50 -4.46
C CYS A 109 8.54 5.39 -3.46
N ALA A 110 7.61 4.81 -2.72
CA ALA A 110 6.99 5.49 -1.59
C ALA A 110 7.86 5.27 -0.34
N ARG A 111 8.01 6.29 0.49
CA ARG A 111 8.70 6.22 1.77
C ARG A 111 7.77 6.67 2.88
N LYS A 112 7.49 5.80 3.84
CA LYS A 112 6.80 6.12 5.11
C LYS A 112 7.85 6.41 6.17
N VAL A 113 7.86 7.62 6.70
CA VAL A 113 8.75 8.02 7.80
C VAL A 113 7.93 8.20 9.07
N VAL A 114 8.22 7.38 10.05
CA VAL A 114 7.57 7.39 11.37
C VAL A 114 8.50 8.10 12.35
N MET A 115 8.01 9.19 12.95
CA MET A 115 8.78 9.96 13.94
C MET A 115 8.55 9.39 15.32
N LEU A 116 9.63 9.07 16.02
CA LEU A 116 9.62 8.47 17.35
C LEU A 116 9.94 9.55 18.38
N GLY A 117 9.01 9.75 19.31
CA GLY A 117 9.23 10.59 20.47
C GLY A 117 10.28 10.00 21.42
N PHE A 118 10.55 10.70 22.53
CA PHE A 118 11.55 10.30 23.51
C PHE A 118 11.35 8.90 24.11
N ASP A 119 10.10 8.40 24.14
CA ASP A 119 9.70 7.10 24.69
C ASP A 119 9.39 6.04 23.61
N GLY A 120 9.84 6.23 22.36
CA GLY A 120 9.41 5.45 21.19
C GLY A 120 9.76 3.95 21.15
N TYR A 121 10.38 3.38 22.18
CA TYR A 121 10.84 1.97 22.18
C TYR A 121 9.71 0.93 22.11
N PRO A 122 8.59 1.06 22.85
CA PRO A 122 7.43 0.17 22.71
C PRO A 122 6.75 0.28 21.33
N PHE A 123 6.94 1.40 20.62
CA PHE A 123 6.35 1.63 19.31
C PHE A 123 7.23 1.08 18.17
N LEU A 124 8.56 1.05 18.36
CA LEU A 124 9.50 0.44 17.42
C LEU A 124 9.23 -1.04 17.15
N SER A 125 8.91 -1.81 18.21
CA SER A 125 8.59 -3.23 18.05
C SER A 125 7.32 -3.44 17.22
N GLN A 126 6.33 -2.55 17.36
CA GLN A 126 5.11 -2.58 16.55
C GLN A 126 5.41 -2.27 15.08
N ILE A 127 6.23 -1.26 14.80
CA ILE A 127 6.63 -0.92 13.42
C ILE A 127 7.41 -2.08 12.79
N ARG A 128 8.35 -2.69 13.51
CA ARG A 128 9.10 -3.85 13.02
C ARG A 128 8.18 -5.04 12.75
N ASN A 129 7.22 -5.30 13.63
CA ASN A 129 6.21 -6.33 13.40
C ASN A 129 5.34 -6.04 12.17
N GLU A 130 4.89 -4.79 11.97
CA GLU A 130 4.16 -4.37 10.76
C GLU A 130 4.99 -4.65 9.49
N VAL A 131 6.28 -4.32 9.51
CA VAL A 131 7.20 -4.61 8.39
C VAL A 131 7.30 -6.11 8.12
N ASP A 132 7.50 -6.92 9.15
CA ASP A 132 7.67 -8.37 9.00
C ASP A 132 6.40 -9.06 8.53
N VAL A 133 5.24 -8.63 9.03
CA VAL A 133 3.94 -9.13 8.57
C VAL A 133 3.68 -8.75 7.12
N THR A 134 3.95 -7.50 6.73
CA THR A 134 3.79 -7.04 5.34
C THR A 134 4.71 -7.81 4.39
N LYS A 135 5.96 -8.09 4.80
CA LYS A 135 6.90 -8.89 4.01
C LYS A 135 6.43 -10.33 3.79
N ARG A 136 5.76 -10.94 4.76
CA ARG A 136 5.16 -12.28 4.63
C ARG A 136 3.91 -12.29 3.76
N ALA A 137 3.14 -11.21 3.77
CA ALA A 137 1.95 -11.03 2.94
C ALA A 137 2.25 -10.75 1.46
N ARG A 138 3.37 -11.29 0.92
CA ARG A 138 3.87 -10.96 -0.41
C ARG A 138 2.91 -11.41 -1.50
N HIS A 139 2.22 -10.46 -2.13
CA HIS A 139 1.29 -10.69 -3.23
C HIS A 139 1.32 -9.54 -4.23
N VAL A 140 0.89 -9.76 -5.48
CA VAL A 140 0.87 -8.73 -6.54
C VAL A 140 -0.02 -7.53 -6.20
N HIS A 141 -1.03 -7.73 -5.36
CA HIS A 141 -1.94 -6.69 -4.86
C HIS A 141 -1.66 -6.34 -3.38
N VAL A 142 -0.43 -6.51 -2.92
CA VAL A 142 0.05 -6.03 -1.61
C VAL A 142 1.28 -5.18 -1.84
N VAL A 143 1.38 -4.04 -1.13
CA VAL A 143 2.58 -3.20 -1.20
C VAL A 143 3.83 -3.99 -0.80
N SER A 144 4.89 -3.87 -1.60
CA SER A 144 6.16 -4.54 -1.34
C SER A 144 7.08 -3.64 -0.54
N ILE A 145 7.58 -4.13 0.59
CA ILE A 145 8.63 -3.44 1.35
C ILE A 145 9.98 -3.74 0.71
N LEU A 146 10.61 -2.71 0.15
CA LEU A 146 11.90 -2.81 -0.52
C LEU A 146 13.07 -2.69 0.45
N ALA A 147 12.98 -1.87 1.48
CA ALA A 147 14.05 -1.67 2.46
C ALA A 147 13.49 -0.94 3.69
N THR A 148 14.22 -0.97 4.79
CA THR A 148 13.91 -0.14 5.96
C THR A 148 15.16 0.57 6.46
N TYR A 149 14.98 1.65 7.22
CA TYR A 149 16.08 2.30 7.89
C TYR A 149 15.69 2.95 9.21
N GLU A 150 16.69 3.17 10.05
CA GLU A 150 16.58 3.91 11.30
C GLU A 150 17.52 5.12 11.29
N GLN A 151 17.05 6.28 11.76
CA GLN A 151 17.93 7.40 12.09
C GLN A 151 18.14 7.49 13.59
N LEU A 152 19.40 7.52 14.00
CA LEU A 152 19.81 7.55 15.40
C LEU A 152 20.17 8.97 15.84
N SER A 153 19.69 9.36 17.02
CA SER A 153 20.12 10.56 17.71
C SER A 153 21.60 10.47 18.13
N ALA A 154 22.17 11.59 18.58
CA ALA A 154 23.52 11.62 19.15
C ALA A 154 23.70 10.68 20.37
N SER A 155 22.62 10.34 21.08
CA SER A 155 22.63 9.40 22.20
C SER A 155 22.41 7.94 21.78
N GLY A 156 22.37 7.65 20.47
CA GLY A 156 22.14 6.30 19.93
C GLY A 156 20.69 5.83 19.98
N ARG A 157 19.73 6.72 20.28
CA ARG A 157 18.30 6.38 20.29
C ARG A 157 17.70 6.53 18.90
N VAL A 158 16.81 5.63 18.51
CA VAL A 158 16.09 5.76 17.23
C VAL A 158 15.11 6.92 17.31
N ARG A 159 15.27 7.91 16.42
CA ARG A 159 14.42 9.10 16.31
C ARG A 159 13.39 8.96 15.19
N SER A 160 13.73 8.24 14.13
CA SER A 160 12.80 7.97 13.04
C SER A 160 13.03 6.58 12.46
N PHE A 161 11.95 5.98 11.96
CA PHE A 161 11.98 4.73 11.23
C PHE A 161 11.40 4.95 9.84
N GLY A 162 12.16 4.63 8.81
CA GLY A 162 11.76 4.74 7.42
C GLY A 162 11.46 3.38 6.80
N ILE A 163 10.37 3.29 6.05
CA ILE A 163 9.96 2.12 5.27
C ILE A 163 9.91 2.52 3.80
N ILE A 164 10.70 1.86 2.96
CA ILE A 164 10.71 2.05 1.51
C ILE A 164 9.77 1.01 0.89
N MET A 165 8.82 1.47 0.10
CA MET A 165 7.70 0.67 -0.41
C MET A 165 7.50 0.88 -1.92
N ASP A 166 6.98 -0.16 -2.57
CA ASP A 166 6.57 -0.16 -3.96
C ASP A 166 5.13 -0.69 -4.08
N PRO A 167 4.25 -0.10 -4.92
CA PRO A 167 4.50 1.03 -5.81
C PRO A 167 4.21 2.41 -5.19
N VAL A 168 4.56 3.49 -5.92
CA VAL A 168 4.02 4.84 -5.69
C VAL A 168 2.62 4.92 -6.28
N ALA A 169 1.59 4.96 -5.43
CA ALA A 169 0.20 5.02 -5.86
C ALA A 169 -0.27 6.44 -6.23
N ASP A 170 -1.34 6.51 -7.02
CA ASP A 170 -1.99 7.78 -7.38
C ASP A 170 -2.79 8.35 -6.18
N GLY A 171 -3.33 7.46 -5.34
CA GLY A 171 -4.06 7.77 -4.13
C GLY A 171 -4.61 6.51 -3.45
N ASP A 172 -5.50 6.67 -2.47
CA ASP A 172 -6.27 5.58 -1.88
C ASP A 172 -7.66 5.46 -2.49
N LEU A 173 -8.31 4.32 -2.26
CA LEU A 173 -9.61 4.00 -2.84
C LEU A 173 -10.73 4.90 -2.29
N GLU A 174 -10.60 5.43 -1.06
CA GLU A 174 -11.58 6.38 -0.54
C GLU A 174 -11.55 7.67 -1.34
N GLY A 175 -10.36 8.24 -1.53
CA GLY A 175 -10.16 9.43 -2.36
C GLY A 175 -10.64 9.21 -3.79
N PHE A 176 -10.28 8.07 -4.38
CA PHE A 176 -10.72 7.70 -5.73
C PHE A 176 -12.24 7.65 -5.88
N LEU A 177 -12.96 7.07 -4.91
CA LEU A 177 -14.42 6.97 -4.94
C LEU A 177 -15.10 8.33 -4.73
N VAL A 178 -14.51 9.21 -3.90
CA VAL A 178 -14.98 10.57 -3.70
C VAL A 178 -14.84 11.41 -4.97
N GLU A 179 -13.73 11.25 -5.70
CA GLU A 179 -13.48 11.94 -6.98
C GLU A 179 -14.35 11.41 -8.12
N ASN A 180 -14.83 10.16 -8.02
CA ASN A 180 -15.65 9.50 -9.03
C ASN A 180 -17.02 9.08 -8.47
N PRO A 181 -17.90 10.04 -8.11
CA PRO A 181 -19.16 9.75 -7.42
C PRO A 181 -20.22 9.10 -8.33
N VAL A 182 -20.04 9.15 -9.66
CA VAL A 182 -20.97 8.57 -10.63
C VAL A 182 -20.50 7.19 -11.05
N LEU A 183 -21.33 6.17 -10.80
CA LEU A 183 -21.07 4.78 -11.18
C LEU A 183 -21.27 4.53 -12.68
N THR A 184 -20.31 4.96 -13.48
CA THR A 184 -20.24 4.63 -14.90
C THR A 184 -20.08 3.12 -15.13
N ASP A 185 -20.46 2.62 -16.30
CA ASP A 185 -20.29 1.19 -16.64
C ASP A 185 -18.83 0.72 -16.54
N ILE A 186 -17.88 1.61 -16.85
CA ILE A 186 -16.44 1.34 -16.74
C ILE A 186 -16.06 1.18 -15.27
N LEU A 187 -16.44 2.14 -14.42
CA LEU A 187 -16.16 2.08 -12.99
C LEU A 187 -16.82 0.85 -12.34
N GLN A 188 -18.04 0.50 -12.73
CA GLN A 188 -18.70 -0.71 -12.23
C GLN A 188 -17.92 -1.99 -12.60
N ARG A 189 -17.36 -2.07 -13.80
CA ARG A 189 -16.51 -3.20 -14.22
C ARG A 189 -15.22 -3.24 -13.42
N ASP A 190 -14.57 -2.10 -13.21
CA ASP A 190 -13.34 -2.01 -12.43
C ASP A 190 -13.57 -2.40 -10.97
N LEU A 191 -14.66 -1.92 -10.34
CA LEU A 191 -15.01 -2.30 -8.97
C LEU A 191 -15.25 -3.81 -8.83
N LYS A 192 -15.96 -4.43 -9.78
CA LYS A 192 -16.16 -5.89 -9.79
C LYS A 192 -14.82 -6.62 -9.88
N ARG A 193 -13.94 -6.20 -10.79
CA ARG A 193 -12.60 -6.78 -10.94
C ARG A 193 -11.77 -6.60 -9.66
N TRP A 194 -11.79 -5.41 -9.07
CA TRP A 194 -11.08 -5.12 -7.83
C TRP A 194 -11.57 -5.98 -6.68
N CYS A 195 -12.88 -6.22 -6.54
CA CYS A 195 -13.40 -7.14 -5.53
C CYS A 195 -12.78 -8.55 -5.68
N VAL A 196 -12.70 -9.08 -6.89
CA VAL A 196 -12.06 -10.39 -7.14
C VAL A 196 -10.58 -10.35 -6.77
N CYS A 197 -9.84 -9.32 -7.18
CA CYS A 197 -8.43 -9.15 -6.82
C CYS A 197 -8.23 -9.07 -5.30
N LEU A 198 -9.06 -8.31 -4.57
CA LEU A 198 -8.98 -8.19 -3.11
C LEU A 198 -9.27 -9.53 -2.44
N ILE A 199 -10.33 -10.24 -2.85
CA ILE A 199 -10.70 -11.53 -2.27
C ILE A 199 -9.57 -12.55 -2.46
N ASN A 200 -9.04 -12.68 -3.67
CA ASN A 200 -7.92 -13.59 -3.95
C ASN A 200 -6.66 -13.24 -3.16
N THR A 201 -6.41 -11.94 -2.97
CA THR A 201 -5.29 -11.47 -2.15
C THR A 201 -5.49 -11.81 -0.68
N LEU A 202 -6.71 -11.66 -0.16
CA LEU A 202 -7.05 -12.02 1.21
C LEU A 202 -6.88 -13.51 1.45
N ASP A 203 -7.35 -14.33 0.53
CA ASP A 203 -7.18 -15.79 0.57
C ASP A 203 -5.68 -16.15 0.66
N HIS A 204 -4.87 -15.60 -0.24
CA HIS A 204 -3.42 -15.80 -0.24
C HIS A 204 -2.74 -15.39 1.08
N ILE A 205 -3.02 -14.19 1.62
CA ILE A 205 -2.37 -13.76 2.88
C ILE A 205 -2.84 -14.60 4.07
N HIS A 206 -4.07 -15.11 4.04
CA HIS A 206 -4.57 -16.02 5.07
C HIS A 206 -3.87 -17.37 5.04
N GLU A 207 -3.50 -17.90 3.87
CA GLU A 207 -2.64 -19.10 3.76
C GLU A 207 -1.28 -18.88 4.42
N GLN A 208 -0.75 -17.65 4.37
CA GLN A 208 0.47 -17.24 5.06
C GLN A 208 0.27 -16.93 6.55
N ARG A 209 -0.93 -17.23 7.10
CA ARG A 209 -1.35 -16.96 8.49
C ARG A 209 -1.30 -15.48 8.87
N VAL A 210 -1.42 -14.59 7.89
CA VAL A 210 -1.50 -13.15 8.08
C VAL A 210 -2.95 -12.70 7.98
N ARG A 211 -3.47 -12.01 8.99
CA ARG A 211 -4.73 -11.26 8.87
C ARG A 211 -4.42 -9.79 8.75
N HIS A 212 -4.99 -9.11 7.76
CA HIS A 212 -4.80 -7.66 7.60
C HIS A 212 -5.36 -6.86 8.78
N GLY A 213 -6.57 -7.19 9.25
CA GLY A 213 -7.17 -6.62 10.47
C GLY A 213 -7.74 -5.20 10.38
N ASP A 214 -7.54 -4.47 9.27
CA ASP A 214 -8.03 -3.09 9.09
C ASP A 214 -8.39 -2.80 7.62
N ILE A 215 -9.22 -3.66 7.03
CA ILE A 215 -9.65 -3.52 5.63
C ILE A 215 -10.68 -2.39 5.54
N LYS A 216 -10.29 -1.30 4.88
CA LYS A 216 -11.13 -0.13 4.58
C LYS A 216 -10.60 0.57 3.33
N PRO A 217 -11.40 1.39 2.62
CA PRO A 217 -10.96 2.04 1.37
C PRO A 217 -9.67 2.86 1.51
N ARG A 218 -9.45 3.54 2.64
CA ARG A 218 -8.19 4.26 2.93
C ARG A 218 -6.93 3.39 2.97
N ASN A 219 -7.06 2.09 3.18
CA ASN A 219 -5.95 1.13 3.24
C ASN A 219 -5.83 0.30 1.95
N ILE A 220 -6.50 0.74 0.88
CA ILE A 220 -6.39 0.16 -0.46
C ILE A 220 -5.89 1.27 -1.38
N LEU A 221 -4.67 1.12 -1.89
CA LEU A 221 -4.07 2.06 -2.83
C LEU A 221 -4.56 1.79 -4.24
N VAL A 222 -4.71 2.84 -5.04
CA VAL A 222 -5.08 2.78 -6.46
C VAL A 222 -3.92 3.31 -7.30
N LEU A 223 -3.53 2.56 -8.33
CA LEU A 223 -2.52 2.97 -9.30
C LEU A 223 -2.91 2.47 -10.69
N ARG A 224 -3.21 3.39 -11.61
CA ARG A 224 -3.49 3.07 -13.03
C ARG A 224 -4.48 1.91 -13.22
N GLY A 225 -5.58 1.92 -12.48
CA GLY A 225 -6.63 0.89 -12.55
C GLY A 225 -6.32 -0.43 -11.82
N GLN A 226 -5.20 -0.49 -11.11
CA GLN A 226 -4.84 -1.59 -10.21
C GLN A 226 -4.95 -1.16 -8.74
N ILE A 227 -5.13 -2.14 -7.86
CA ILE A 227 -5.31 -1.94 -6.43
C ILE A 227 -4.28 -2.70 -5.59
N TYR A 228 -3.93 -2.15 -4.43
CA TYR A 228 -2.93 -2.74 -3.53
C TYR A 228 -3.35 -2.57 -2.07
N PHE A 229 -3.35 -3.64 -1.29
CA PHE A 229 -3.45 -3.54 0.16
C PHE A 229 -2.19 -2.89 0.75
N THR A 230 -2.40 -2.04 1.75
CA THR A 230 -1.35 -1.38 2.52
C THR A 230 -1.73 -1.30 4.00
N ASP A 231 -0.80 -0.85 4.84
CA ASP A 231 -1.03 -0.56 6.26
C ASP A 231 -1.48 -1.79 7.08
N PHE A 232 -0.58 -2.75 7.21
CA PHE A 232 -0.73 -3.93 8.07
C PHE A 232 -0.50 -3.60 9.56
N GLY A 233 -0.72 -2.35 9.99
CA GLY A 233 -0.37 -1.86 11.33
C GLY A 233 -1.12 -2.53 12.49
N ILE A 234 -2.23 -3.22 12.23
CA ILE A 234 -2.99 -4.04 13.20
C ILE A 234 -2.89 -5.54 12.83
N ALA A 235 -2.09 -5.89 11.83
CA ALA A 235 -1.98 -7.25 11.37
C ALA A 235 -1.25 -8.10 12.43
N ARG A 236 -1.93 -9.15 12.88
CA ARG A 236 -1.41 -10.10 13.86
C ARG A 236 -0.96 -11.37 13.15
N ASP A 237 0.16 -11.90 13.58
CA ASP A 237 0.54 -13.28 13.28
C ASP A 237 -0.35 -14.22 14.08
N PHE A 238 -1.02 -15.17 13.42
CA PHE A 238 -1.83 -16.19 14.09
C PHE A 238 -1.14 -17.55 14.13
N SER A 239 0.18 -17.61 13.92
CA SER A 239 0.98 -18.80 14.20
C SER A 239 0.93 -19.15 15.70
N GLY A 240 -0.17 -19.77 16.15
CA GLY A 240 -0.35 -20.27 17.53
C GLY A 240 -1.65 -19.88 18.25
N ARG A 241 -2.66 -19.26 17.61
CA ARG A 241 -3.96 -19.00 18.27
C ARG A 241 -5.15 -19.28 17.34
N ASP A 242 -5.87 -20.35 17.64
CA ASP A 242 -7.19 -20.70 17.07
C ASP A 242 -8.32 -19.86 17.69
N THR A 243 -8.15 -18.53 17.82
CA THR A 243 -9.17 -17.67 18.42
C THR A 243 -9.57 -16.50 17.54
N THR A 244 -10.88 -16.30 17.42
CA THR A 244 -11.52 -15.06 16.97
C THR A 244 -11.52 -14.09 18.16
N GLU A 245 -10.62 -13.12 18.17
CA GLU A 245 -10.68 -11.99 19.10
C GLU A 245 -11.33 -10.78 18.42
N THR A 246 -12.56 -10.45 18.83
CA THR A 246 -13.19 -9.17 18.50
C THR A 246 -12.78 -8.16 19.55
N GLN A 247 -11.80 -7.30 19.26
CA GLN A 247 -11.51 -6.16 20.14
C GLN A 247 -12.29 -4.94 19.64
N THR A 248 -13.43 -4.67 20.26
CA THR A 248 -14.03 -3.33 20.26
C THR A 248 -14.57 -3.01 21.64
N PRO A 249 -14.35 -1.77 22.10
CA PRO A 249 -15.49 -0.90 22.32
C PRO A 249 -15.43 0.22 21.28
N ARG A 250 -16.27 0.12 20.25
CA ARG A 250 -16.57 1.26 19.38
C ARG A 250 -17.24 2.33 20.24
N GLN A 251 -16.77 3.57 20.16
CA GLN A 251 -17.56 4.71 20.63
C GLN A 251 -18.92 4.65 19.93
N LYS A 252 -20.00 4.68 20.72
CA LYS A 252 -21.38 4.68 20.21
C LYS A 252 -21.55 5.89 19.29
N THR A 253 -21.77 5.65 18.00
CA THR A 253 -22.37 6.63 17.11
C THR A 253 -23.73 7.02 17.71
N LYS A 254 -23.87 8.27 18.17
CA LYS A 254 -25.19 8.83 18.44
C LYS A 254 -25.92 8.91 17.11
N VAL A 255 -26.92 8.07 16.93
CA VAL A 255 -27.91 8.24 15.87
C VAL A 255 -28.70 9.50 16.24
N LEU A 256 -28.50 10.58 15.50
CA LEU A 256 -29.47 11.68 15.47
C LEU A 256 -30.63 11.19 14.64
N THR A 257 -31.67 10.67 15.31
CA THR A 257 -32.98 10.56 14.70
C THR A 257 -33.54 11.97 14.57
N LEU A 258 -34.08 12.27 13.38
CA LEU A 258 -34.72 13.53 12.99
C LEU A 258 -35.82 13.96 13.98
#